data_AF-A0A3L7A8V8-F1
#
_entry.id   AF-A0A3L7A8V8-F1
#
_cell.length_a   1.000
_cell.length_b   1.000
_cell.length_c   1.000
_cell.angle_alpha   90.00
_cell.angle_beta   90.00
_cell.angle_gamma   90.00
#
_symmetry.space_group_name_H-M   'P 1'
#
loop_
_entity.id
_entity.type
_entity.pdbx_description
1 polymer ?
#
loop_
_entity_poly.entity_id
_entity_poly.type
_entity_poly.pdbx_seq_one_letter_code
_entity_poly.pdbx_strand_id
1 'polypeptide(L)'
;MNRLTLVIAAAGLGSALTLSGAMADCQSDATAARGALEEAGKALGAATKRKADPQTLCPLFRSYVTAEIRWNKFLVDNKEWCQVPDEAIKASSASLKKSSGVRDQVCQAAASGVAPGGPAKPPPQGSISSALGVTTGYSLGGAGGNVFDTLNGNVMKK
;
A
#
# COMPACT_ATOMS: atom_id res chain seq x y z
N MET A 1 12.97 -76.64 16.44
CA MET A 1 14.45 -76.46 16.46
C MET A 1 14.81 -76.02 15.06
N ASN A 2 15.22 -74.79 14.74
CA ASN A 2 16.16 -73.92 15.42
C ASN A 2 15.90 -72.47 15.01
N ARG A 3 16.04 -71.55 15.97
CA ARG A 3 15.86 -70.11 15.82
C ARG A 3 17.10 -69.50 15.17
N LEU A 4 16.98 -68.79 14.05
CA LEU A 4 17.98 -67.81 13.63
C LEU A 4 17.35 -66.41 13.66
N THR A 5 17.57 -65.77 14.80
CA THR A 5 17.28 -64.38 15.10
C THR A 5 18.27 -63.51 14.31
N LEU A 6 17.80 -62.84 13.27
CA LEU A 6 18.57 -61.80 12.58
C LEU A 6 18.54 -60.54 13.47
N VAL A 7 19.64 -60.31 14.20
CA VAL A 7 19.83 -59.09 14.99
C VAL A 7 20.16 -57.95 14.04
N ILE A 8 19.15 -57.15 13.70
CA ILE A 8 19.35 -55.85 13.05
C ILE A 8 19.91 -54.92 14.13
N ALA A 9 21.18 -54.54 13.99
CA ALA A 9 21.84 -53.57 14.83
C ALA A 9 21.13 -52.21 14.70
N ALA A 10 20.27 -51.89 15.67
CA ALA A 10 19.76 -50.55 15.88
C ALA A 10 20.85 -49.70 16.53
N ALA A 11 21.78 -49.19 15.73
CA ALA A 11 22.70 -48.13 16.11
C ALA A 11 22.40 -46.90 15.25
N GLY A 12 21.68 -45.94 15.82
CA GLY A 12 21.42 -44.63 15.19
C GLY A 12 19.95 -44.20 15.07
N LEU A 13 19.14 -44.35 16.12
CA LEU A 13 17.83 -43.68 16.22
C LEU A 13 17.89 -42.61 17.31
N GLY A 14 18.12 -41.37 16.88
CA GLY A 14 18.14 -40.18 17.73
C GLY A 14 18.93 -39.11 16.98
N SER A 15 18.34 -38.38 16.04
CA SER A 15 17.50 -37.21 16.35
C SER A 15 16.79 -36.71 15.07
N ALA A 16 15.77 -37.43 14.58
CA ALA A 16 15.03 -37.02 13.38
C ALA A 16 13.59 -36.55 13.65
N LEU A 17 13.13 -36.53 14.91
CA LEU A 17 11.71 -36.27 15.24
C LEU A 17 11.37 -34.83 15.65
N THR A 18 12.34 -33.91 15.77
CA THR A 18 12.09 -32.55 16.27
C THR A 18 11.86 -31.50 15.18
N LEU A 19 12.17 -31.78 13.90
CA LEU A 19 11.88 -30.85 12.80
C LEU A 19 10.40 -30.77 12.44
N SER A 20 9.60 -31.80 12.73
CA SER A 20 8.17 -31.83 12.38
C SER A 20 7.30 -30.96 13.30
N GLY A 21 7.68 -30.79 14.58
CA GLY A 21 6.96 -29.94 15.53
C GLY A 21 7.17 -28.45 15.25
N ALA A 22 8.42 -28.02 15.16
CA ALA A 22 8.76 -26.62 14.90
C ALA A 22 8.21 -26.11 13.54
N MET A 23 8.14 -26.95 12.51
CA MET A 23 7.51 -26.58 11.24
C MET A 23 5.98 -26.49 11.33
N ALA A 24 5.33 -27.31 12.16
CA ALA A 24 3.89 -27.23 12.38
C ALA A 24 3.52 -25.93 13.14
N ASP A 25 4.32 -25.56 14.15
CA ASP A 25 4.17 -24.30 14.87
C ASP A 25 4.37 -23.09 13.95
N CYS A 26 5.40 -23.11 13.10
CA CYS A 26 5.55 -22.03 12.12
C CYS A 26 4.36 -21.92 11.18
N GLN A 27 3.89 -23.04 10.62
CA GLN A 27 2.75 -22.98 9.71
C GLN A 27 1.51 -22.42 10.39
N SER A 28 1.25 -22.78 11.64
CA SER A 28 0.13 -22.24 12.43
C SER A 28 0.27 -20.72 12.61
N ASP A 29 1.42 -20.24 13.06
CA ASP A 29 1.64 -18.81 13.29
C ASP A 29 1.63 -18.00 11.99
N ALA A 30 2.22 -18.56 10.92
CA ALA A 30 2.19 -17.97 9.59
C ALA A 30 0.75 -17.87 9.06
N THR A 31 -0.06 -18.91 9.29
CA THR A 31 -1.47 -18.94 8.90
C THR A 31 -2.27 -17.90 9.67
N ALA A 32 -2.04 -17.76 10.97
CA ALA A 32 -2.69 -16.73 11.78
C ALA A 32 -2.32 -15.31 11.31
N ALA A 33 -1.02 -15.06 11.08
CA ALA A 33 -0.53 -13.76 10.61
C ALA A 33 -1.05 -13.43 9.20
N ARG A 34 -1.07 -14.40 8.29
CA ARG A 34 -1.67 -14.22 6.95
C ARG A 34 -3.18 -14.06 7.01
N GLY A 35 -3.88 -14.82 7.84
CA GLY A 35 -5.34 -14.74 7.96
C GLY A 35 -5.81 -13.34 8.34
N ALA A 36 -5.13 -12.68 9.28
CA ALA A 36 -5.41 -11.30 9.64
C ALA A 36 -5.19 -10.31 8.47
N LEU A 37 -4.14 -10.54 7.67
CA LEU A 37 -3.85 -9.76 6.48
C LEU A 37 -4.91 -9.97 5.38
N GLU A 38 -5.29 -11.21 5.13
CA GLU A 38 -6.30 -11.57 4.14
C GLU A 38 -7.67 -11.02 4.52
N GLU A 39 -8.05 -11.05 5.79
CA GLU A 39 -9.32 -10.51 6.26
C GLU A 39 -9.37 -8.99 6.06
N ALA A 40 -8.31 -8.27 6.44
CA ALA A 40 -8.20 -6.84 6.17
C ALA A 40 -8.22 -6.54 4.65
N GLY A 41 -7.56 -7.39 3.85
CA GLY A 41 -7.51 -7.28 2.40
C GLY A 41 -8.87 -7.52 1.74
N LYS A 42 -9.67 -8.47 2.25
CA LYS A 42 -11.04 -8.73 1.78
C LYS A 42 -11.95 -7.55 2.09
N ALA A 43 -11.89 -7.02 3.32
CA ALA A 43 -12.67 -5.87 3.72
C ALA A 43 -12.35 -4.64 2.85
N LEU A 44 -11.06 -4.38 2.65
CA LEU A 44 -10.58 -3.32 1.77
C LEU A 44 -11.01 -3.54 0.31
N GLY A 45 -10.78 -4.73 -0.23
CA GLY A 45 -11.13 -5.08 -1.60
C GLY A 45 -12.63 -4.98 -1.87
N ALA A 46 -13.47 -5.39 -0.91
CA ALA A 46 -14.92 -5.20 -0.98
C ALA A 46 -15.28 -3.70 -1.01
N ALA A 47 -14.62 -2.87 -0.21
CA ALA A 47 -14.80 -1.42 -0.20
C ALA A 47 -14.36 -0.75 -1.50
N THR A 48 -13.23 -1.16 -2.07
CA THR A 48 -12.75 -0.67 -3.36
C THR A 48 -13.67 -1.08 -4.50
N LYS A 49 -14.18 -2.33 -4.51
CA LYS A 49 -15.12 -2.82 -5.53
C LYS A 49 -16.42 -2.01 -5.57
N ARG A 50 -16.95 -1.62 -4.40
CA ARG A 50 -18.12 -0.73 -4.29
C ARG A 50 -17.80 0.75 -4.46
N LYS A 51 -16.56 1.08 -4.85
CA LYS A 51 -16.07 2.46 -5.04
C LYS A 51 -16.36 3.36 -3.84
N ALA A 52 -16.13 2.83 -2.64
CA ALA A 52 -16.29 3.58 -1.40
C ALA A 52 -15.44 4.87 -1.43
N ASP A 53 -15.92 5.89 -0.76
CA ASP A 53 -15.25 7.18 -0.70
C ASP A 53 -13.94 7.09 0.14
N PRO A 54 -13.02 8.07 0.01
CA PRO A 54 -11.75 8.09 0.74
C PRO A 54 -11.88 8.10 2.26
N GLN A 55 -12.94 8.68 2.82
CA GLN A 55 -13.16 8.66 4.28
C GLN A 55 -13.40 7.23 4.75
N THR A 56 -14.14 6.45 3.95
CA THR A 56 -14.39 5.04 4.22
C THR A 56 -13.17 4.16 3.89
N LEU A 57 -12.42 4.48 2.84
CA LEU A 57 -11.26 3.68 2.41
C LEU A 57 -10.01 3.89 3.27
N CYS A 58 -9.73 5.12 3.72
CA CYS A 58 -8.54 5.43 4.51
C CYS A 58 -8.38 4.54 5.76
N PRO A 59 -9.37 4.37 6.65
CA PRO A 59 -9.23 3.50 7.81
C PRO A 59 -9.03 2.01 7.43
N LEU A 60 -9.64 1.55 6.33
CA LEU A 60 -9.44 0.18 5.83
C LEU A 60 -8.03 -0.04 5.30
N PHE A 61 -7.49 0.91 4.53
CA PHE A 61 -6.10 0.88 4.09
C PHE A 61 -5.12 0.93 5.27
N ARG A 62 -5.40 1.73 6.31
CA ARG A 62 -4.59 1.74 7.53
C ARG A 62 -4.57 0.37 8.20
N SER A 63 -5.74 -0.26 8.37
CA SER A 63 -5.85 -1.60 8.94
C SER A 63 -5.10 -2.64 8.11
N TYR A 64 -5.24 -2.60 6.77
CA TYR A 64 -4.54 -3.49 5.86
C TYR A 64 -3.02 -3.35 5.97
N VAL A 65 -2.50 -2.11 5.94
CA VAL A 65 -1.06 -1.85 6.08
C VAL A 65 -0.54 -2.28 7.45
N THR A 66 -1.31 -2.09 8.53
CA THR A 66 -0.94 -2.62 9.86
C THR A 66 -0.82 -4.14 9.86
N ALA A 67 -1.70 -4.85 9.16
CA ALA A 67 -1.60 -6.30 9.01
C ALA A 67 -0.40 -6.72 8.16
N GLU A 68 -0.06 -5.99 7.09
CA GLU A 68 1.15 -6.25 6.30
C GLU A 68 2.43 -6.00 7.09
N ILE A 69 2.47 -5.00 7.96
CA ILE A 69 3.61 -4.77 8.87
C ILE A 69 3.80 -5.99 9.78
N ARG A 70 2.71 -6.51 10.36
CA ARG A 70 2.76 -7.72 11.21
C ARG A 70 3.22 -8.94 10.43
N TRP A 71 2.71 -9.13 9.22
CA TRP A 71 3.11 -10.21 8.33
C TRP A 71 4.60 -10.12 7.95
N ASN A 72 5.06 -8.95 7.55
CA ASN A 72 6.47 -8.74 7.20
C ASN A 72 7.38 -8.95 8.41
N LYS A 73 6.98 -8.44 9.59
CA LYS A 73 7.72 -8.67 10.83
C LYS A 73 7.80 -10.14 11.18
N PHE A 74 6.70 -10.88 11.06
CA PHE A 74 6.70 -12.33 11.25
C PHE A 74 7.71 -13.01 10.32
N LEU A 75 7.73 -12.67 9.03
CA LEU A 75 8.68 -13.27 8.09
C LEU A 75 10.14 -12.98 8.44
N VAL A 76 10.45 -11.76 8.88
CA VAL A 76 11.81 -11.34 9.24
C VAL A 76 12.25 -11.98 10.55
N ASP A 77 11.46 -11.84 11.61
CA ASP A 77 11.81 -12.30 12.96
C ASP A 77 11.93 -13.84 13.02
N ASN A 78 11.20 -14.54 12.15
CA ASN A 78 11.11 -16.00 12.17
C ASN A 78 11.87 -16.68 11.02
N LYS A 79 12.69 -15.93 10.28
CA LYS A 79 13.39 -16.39 9.06
C LYS A 79 14.14 -17.71 9.25
N GLU A 80 14.94 -17.78 10.31
CA GLU A 80 15.88 -18.89 10.53
C GLU A 80 15.17 -20.17 10.97
N TRP A 81 14.30 -20.09 11.98
CA TRP A 81 13.64 -21.27 12.53
C TRP A 81 12.48 -21.76 11.66
N CYS A 82 11.82 -20.86 10.91
CA CYS A 82 10.77 -21.21 9.96
C CYS A 82 11.29 -21.44 8.53
N GLN A 83 12.60 -21.29 8.28
CA GLN A 83 13.17 -21.45 6.95
C GLN A 83 12.47 -20.58 5.89
N VAL A 84 12.17 -19.33 6.25
CA VAL A 84 11.51 -18.38 5.33
C VAL A 84 12.49 -17.97 4.24
N PRO A 85 12.14 -18.13 2.95
CA PRO A 85 13.01 -17.69 1.86
C PRO A 85 13.10 -16.16 1.82
N ASP A 86 14.28 -15.64 1.49
CA ASP A 86 14.55 -14.20 1.38
C ASP A 86 13.65 -13.51 0.34
N GLU A 87 13.27 -14.23 -0.71
CA GLU A 87 12.32 -13.77 -1.72
C GLU A 87 10.95 -13.46 -1.14
N ALA A 88 10.49 -14.22 -0.14
CA ALA A 88 9.20 -13.98 0.51
C ALA A 88 9.24 -12.70 1.37
N ILE A 89 10.34 -12.47 2.09
CA ILE A 89 10.56 -11.23 2.85
C ILE A 89 10.61 -10.03 1.88
N LYS A 90 11.36 -10.16 0.78
CA LYS A 90 11.49 -9.11 -0.24
C LYS A 90 10.14 -8.80 -0.90
N ALA A 91 9.36 -9.81 -1.26
CA ALA A 91 8.04 -9.66 -1.84
C ALA A 91 7.08 -8.99 -0.85
N SER A 92 7.06 -9.44 0.40
CA SER A 92 6.25 -8.86 1.49
C SER A 92 6.60 -7.38 1.73
N SER A 93 7.89 -7.06 1.80
CA SER A 93 8.38 -5.69 1.97
C SER A 93 8.02 -4.80 0.78
N ALA A 94 8.06 -5.32 -0.45
CA ALA A 94 7.65 -4.58 -1.64
C ALA A 94 6.13 -4.30 -1.65
N SER A 95 5.31 -5.28 -1.28
CA SER A 95 3.87 -5.13 -1.12
C SER A 95 3.53 -4.07 -0.06
N LEU A 96 4.17 -4.15 1.11
CA LEU A 96 3.99 -3.18 2.19
C LEU A 96 4.35 -1.75 1.78
N LYS A 97 5.41 -1.56 0.99
CA LYS A 97 5.76 -0.23 0.46
C LYS A 97 4.69 0.30 -0.48
N LYS A 98 4.20 -0.55 -1.38
CA LYS A 98 3.16 -0.18 -2.36
C LYS A 98 1.84 0.19 -1.67
N SER A 99 1.36 -0.66 -0.77
CA SER A 99 0.12 -0.45 -0.03
C SER A 99 0.19 0.77 0.89
N SER A 100 1.34 1.04 1.51
CA SER A 100 1.57 2.25 2.31
C SER A 100 1.47 3.50 1.45
N GLY A 101 2.06 3.50 0.25
CA GLY A 101 1.92 4.62 -0.68
C GLY A 101 0.47 4.88 -1.10
N VAL A 102 -0.29 3.82 -1.40
CA VAL A 102 -1.72 3.94 -1.75
C VAL A 102 -2.53 4.43 -0.55
N ARG A 103 -2.29 3.89 0.65
CA ARG A 103 -2.90 4.35 1.89
C ARG A 103 -2.68 5.85 2.06
N ASP A 104 -1.46 6.33 1.88
CA ASP A 104 -1.12 7.74 2.08
C ASP A 104 -1.87 8.64 1.10
N GLN A 105 -1.94 8.25 -0.18
CA GLN A 105 -2.71 8.96 -1.21
C GLN A 105 -4.22 8.99 -0.88
N VAL A 106 -4.79 7.84 -0.51
CA VAL A 106 -6.22 7.74 -0.17
C VAL A 106 -6.54 8.53 1.09
N CYS A 107 -5.70 8.46 2.11
CA CYS A 107 -5.88 9.22 3.35
C CYS A 107 -5.67 10.72 3.14
N GLN A 108 -4.77 11.15 2.24
CA GLN A 108 -4.63 12.55 1.87
C GLN A 108 -5.87 13.07 1.13
N ALA A 109 -6.44 12.27 0.22
CA ALA A 109 -7.70 12.60 -0.44
C ALA A 109 -8.87 12.70 0.56
N ALA A 110 -8.89 11.82 1.56
CA ALA A 110 -9.83 11.91 2.67
C ALA A 110 -9.64 13.22 3.46
N ALA A 111 -8.42 13.55 3.88
CA ALA A 111 -8.16 14.78 4.63
C ALA A 111 -8.54 16.06 3.84
N SER A 112 -8.46 16.02 2.51
CA SER A 112 -8.78 17.15 1.64
C SER A 112 -10.27 17.33 1.36
N GLY A 113 -11.13 16.39 1.79
CA GLY A 113 -12.58 16.43 1.53
C GLY A 113 -12.97 16.25 0.06
N VAL A 114 -12.02 15.89 -0.82
CA VAL A 114 -12.26 15.69 -2.25
C VAL A 114 -12.64 14.22 -2.47
N ALA A 115 -13.92 13.98 -2.71
CA ALA A 115 -14.39 12.68 -3.16
C ALA A 115 -13.90 12.40 -4.61
N PRO A 116 -13.24 11.26 -4.87
CA PRO A 116 -12.90 10.82 -6.22
C PRO A 116 -14.20 10.38 -6.90
N GLY A 117 -14.65 11.19 -7.86
CA GLY A 117 -15.87 10.93 -8.64
C GLY A 117 -16.84 12.10 -8.73
N GLY A 118 -16.60 13.20 -8.02
CA GLY A 118 -17.29 14.48 -8.31
C GLY A 118 -16.66 15.18 -9.52
N PRO A 119 -17.43 15.92 -10.35
CA PRO A 119 -16.85 16.76 -11.39
C PRO A 119 -15.83 17.68 -10.74
N ALA A 120 -14.62 17.72 -11.31
CA ALA A 120 -13.52 18.53 -10.81
C ALA A 120 -14.01 19.96 -10.61
N LYS A 121 -14.23 20.35 -9.35
CA LYS A 121 -14.48 21.74 -9.00
C LYS A 121 -13.20 22.48 -9.42
N PRO A 122 -13.29 23.50 -10.29
CA PRO A 122 -12.11 24.22 -10.72
C PRO A 122 -11.35 24.70 -9.48
N PRO A 123 -10.01 24.56 -9.47
CA PRO A 123 -9.21 24.97 -8.33
C PRO A 123 -9.51 26.44 -8.00
N PRO A 124 -9.50 26.83 -6.71
CA PRO A 124 -9.57 28.25 -6.34
C PRO A 124 -8.47 28.98 -7.13
N GLN A 125 -8.86 30.07 -7.79
CA GLN A 125 -8.10 30.70 -8.90
C GLN A 125 -6.70 31.22 -8.52
N GLY A 126 -6.26 31.03 -7.28
CA GLY A 126 -4.91 31.35 -6.81
C GLY A 126 -3.91 30.19 -6.79
N SER A 127 -4.33 28.92 -6.84
CA SER A 127 -3.39 27.79 -6.68
C SER A 127 -2.63 27.41 -7.96
N ILE A 128 -3.14 27.83 -9.12
CA ILE A 128 -2.47 27.62 -10.41
C ILE A 128 -1.33 28.64 -10.62
N SER A 129 -1.46 29.85 -10.09
CA SER A 129 -0.41 30.88 -10.14
C SER A 129 0.82 30.50 -9.31
N SER A 130 0.64 29.79 -8.19
CA SER A 130 1.76 29.32 -7.35
C SER A 130 2.46 28.08 -7.90
N ALA A 131 1.75 27.21 -8.62
CA ALA A 131 2.30 25.95 -9.15
C ALA A 131 3.04 26.12 -10.49
N LEU A 132 2.73 27.17 -11.26
CA LEU A 132 3.39 27.45 -12.54
C LEU A 132 4.71 28.23 -12.41
N GLY A 133 5.13 28.60 -11.19
CA GLY A 133 6.39 29.32 -10.96
C GLY A 133 6.50 30.63 -11.76
N VAL A 134 5.38 31.16 -12.25
CA VAL A 134 5.34 32.46 -12.91
C VAL A 134 5.42 33.48 -11.79
N THR A 135 6.63 33.98 -11.56
CA THR A 135 6.77 35.30 -10.97
C THR A 135 6.08 36.26 -11.94
N THR A 136 4.81 36.57 -11.69
CA THR A 136 4.14 37.63 -12.43
C THR A 136 4.80 38.92 -11.94
N GLY A 137 5.93 39.25 -12.57
CA GLY A 137 6.55 40.57 -12.52
C GLY A 137 5.66 41.58 -13.22
N TYR A 138 4.43 41.74 -12.75
CA TYR A 138 3.53 42.78 -13.19
C TYR A 138 3.00 43.52 -11.97
N SER A 139 3.76 44.55 -11.62
CA SER A 139 3.35 45.67 -10.82
C SER A 139 1.98 46.17 -11.26
N LEU A 140 1.07 46.35 -10.31
CA LEU A 140 -0.14 47.14 -10.52
C LEU A 140 0.29 48.59 -10.81
N GLY A 141 0.32 48.97 -12.08
CA GLY A 141 0.50 50.35 -12.50
C GLY A 141 1.32 50.50 -13.77
N GLY A 142 0.68 50.99 -14.84
CA GLY A 142 1.38 51.48 -16.02
C GLY A 142 0.59 51.26 -17.31
N ALA A 143 0.27 52.35 -17.98
CA ALA A 143 -0.54 52.44 -19.18
C ALA A 143 -0.04 51.57 -20.36
N GLY A 144 -0.98 51.00 -21.13
CA GLY A 144 -0.73 50.57 -22.50
C GLY A 144 -1.40 49.25 -22.92
N GLY A 145 -2.60 49.35 -23.51
CA GLY A 145 -3.16 48.43 -24.51
C GLY A 145 -3.27 46.94 -24.17
N ASN A 146 -4.46 46.49 -23.76
CA ASN A 146 -4.75 45.08 -23.52
C ASN A 146 -5.10 44.34 -24.82
N VAL A 147 -4.62 43.11 -24.95
CA VAL A 147 -4.79 42.14 -26.07
C VAL A 147 -6.27 41.81 -26.38
N PHE A 148 -7.20 42.19 -25.52
CA PHE A 148 -8.64 42.03 -25.75
C PHE A 148 -9.24 43.11 -26.67
N ASP A 149 -8.54 44.22 -26.90
CA ASP A 149 -9.01 45.32 -27.78
C ASP A 149 -8.92 44.95 -29.27
N THR A 150 -8.02 44.04 -29.64
CA THR A 150 -7.85 43.52 -31.00
C THR A 150 -8.88 42.44 -31.39
N LEU A 151 -9.66 41.92 -30.44
CA LEU A 151 -10.55 40.78 -30.67
C LEU A 151 -12.05 41.13 -30.62
N ASN A 152 -12.42 42.34 -30.17
CA ASN A 152 -13.81 42.82 -30.18
C ASN A 152 -14.07 43.98 -31.16
N GLY A 153 -13.22 44.13 -32.18
CA GLY A 153 -13.59 44.80 -33.42
C GLY A 153 -13.86 46.31 -33.35
N ASN A 154 -12.99 47.10 -32.70
CA ASN A 154 -13.04 48.57 -32.84
C ASN A 154 -11.78 49.17 -33.49
N VAL A 155 -11.27 48.53 -34.54
CA VAL A 155 -10.20 49.08 -35.41
C VAL A 155 -10.72 49.91 -36.59
N MET A 156 -11.96 50.42 -36.53
CA MET A 156 -12.43 51.42 -37.51
C MET A 156 -13.40 52.43 -36.91
N LYS A 157 -12.88 53.50 -36.28
CA LYS A 157 -13.49 54.85 -36.33
C LYS A 157 -12.42 55.95 -36.20
N LYS A 158 -12.01 56.44 -37.39
CA LYS A 158 -11.46 57.75 -37.77
C LYS A 158 -10.10 58.19 -37.20
#